data_AF-A0A356ZAC0-F1
#
_entry.id   AF-A0A356ZAC0-F1
#
_cell.length_a   1.000
_cell.length_b   1.000
_cell.length_c   1.000
_cell.angle_alpha   90.00
_cell.angle_beta   90.00
_cell.angle_gamma   90.00
#
_symmetry.space_group_name_H-M   'P 1'
#
loop_
_entity.id
_entity.type
_entity.pdbx_description
1 polymer ?
#
loop_
_entity_poly.entity_id
_entity_poly.type
_entity_poly.pdbx_seq_one_letter_code
_entity_poly.pdbx_strand_id
1 'polypeptide(L)'
;MNYRKKAEESIKKNVNLWIILWFLLLLNIAMILIFSRGFSWGIVILCLFLLLVGSGCLQFIAEGKDKKPEVVSDELKEKVDGLMEEITPLCEDIFTRELNNIIQPVLESHRKDFSRGLSWLWEDGDDFAAQIDKGIAETNTVLQTMVNLSDDKFKLISQLRENVDVLIKLVDQVKERKEQDFIDLDQCLNGRADHLKRTVQKEKEIFYDYVRKLLLEEIRTQEEDVTEYVNIYKLGDQFQIVVNRSLEARISNFEDGLITELENFAADMVGRMQKSALQAMNIFSAMEDTLDKLMNDCHGESSLVIKRLGDAHTVISDLKEKSGEKMVTLAWQDILIEKRWEDIEEKLLGMKDHVLENVEQDVTEYIRNLLNDEIPGLSSVSPSSETAVIYKALVDAELVYQVYVNNNLPNIIKDGVYPLLLFIRPLELMVARGIRFSEEGNKLRRVIKEEVRTGAYKEVFESVQQRLEQKKPELGSYLDNIYPKAFYSFCSNSYIKQKTNHLDQAGWMLFMLITEGNAEDEGLYLLVGLLLAINQLRNKYIQPLKNTPVSLEDVSDLSVMRYAVYKSAALMMSLNIKGLAKLNYRF
;
A
#
# COMPACT_ATOMS: atom_id res chain seq x y z
N MET A 1 -33.57 0.63 66.62
CA MET A 1 -32.71 0.34 65.45
C MET A 1 -32.44 1.65 64.73
N ASN A 2 -31.17 2.05 64.62
CA ASN A 2 -30.81 3.47 64.53
C ASN A 2 -30.80 3.98 63.07
N TYR A 3 -31.94 4.51 62.60
CA TYR A 3 -32.12 5.03 61.22
C TYR A 3 -31.04 6.03 60.80
N ARG A 4 -30.49 6.79 61.74
CA ARG A 4 -29.37 7.71 61.53
C ARG A 4 -28.10 7.01 61.02
N LYS A 5 -27.73 5.86 61.61
CA LYS A 5 -26.54 5.10 61.18
C LYS A 5 -26.70 4.53 59.78
N LYS A 6 -27.89 4.02 59.44
CA LYS A 6 -28.19 3.51 58.08
C LYS A 6 -28.16 4.63 57.03
N ALA A 7 -28.62 5.84 57.38
CA ALA A 7 -28.55 7.00 56.49
C ALA A 7 -27.10 7.46 56.28
N GLU A 8 -26.30 7.56 57.36
CA GLU A 8 -24.87 7.91 57.27
C GLU A 8 -24.08 6.88 56.43
N GLU A 9 -24.33 5.58 56.58
CA GLU A 9 -23.72 4.52 55.76
C GLU A 9 -24.14 4.59 54.27
N SER A 10 -25.41 4.89 54.00
CA SER A 10 -25.92 5.07 52.64
C SER A 10 -25.30 6.29 51.95
N ILE A 11 -25.15 7.41 52.68
CA ILE A 11 -24.53 8.64 52.18
C ILE A 11 -23.06 8.38 51.84
N LYS A 12 -22.32 7.68 52.72
CA LYS A 12 -20.92 7.31 52.47
C LYS A 12 -20.71 6.45 51.22
N LYS A 13 -21.62 5.49 50.97
CA LYS A 13 -21.49 4.58 49.82
C LYS A 13 -21.83 5.24 48.48
N ASN A 14 -22.75 6.21 48.47
CA ASN A 14 -23.33 6.78 47.24
C ASN A 14 -23.48 8.31 47.31
N VAL A 15 -22.40 9.02 47.63
CA VAL A 15 -22.38 10.48 47.87
C VAL A 15 -23.00 11.28 46.73
N ASN A 16 -22.61 10.98 45.49
CA ASN A 16 -23.11 11.69 44.29
C ASN A 16 -24.63 11.56 44.14
N LEU A 17 -25.19 10.41 44.50
CA LEU A 17 -26.62 10.14 44.41
C LEU A 17 -27.40 10.95 45.46
N TRP A 18 -26.83 11.08 46.67
CA TRP A 18 -27.40 11.92 47.73
C TRP A 18 -27.30 13.42 47.44
N ILE A 19 -26.23 13.87 46.77
CA ILE A 19 -26.10 15.27 46.30
C ILE A 19 -27.17 15.58 45.24
N ILE A 20 -27.39 14.68 44.28
CA ILE A 20 -28.44 14.83 43.26
C ILE A 20 -29.83 14.87 43.91
N LEU A 21 -30.07 14.00 44.91
CA LEU A 21 -31.35 13.95 45.62
C LEU A 21 -31.58 15.22 46.46
N TRP A 22 -30.52 15.77 47.07
CA TRP A 22 -30.56 17.05 47.76
C TRP A 22 -30.87 18.23 46.82
N PHE A 23 -30.24 18.24 45.64
CA PHE A 23 -30.52 19.23 44.60
C PHE A 23 -31.99 19.18 44.14
N LEU A 24 -32.50 17.98 43.85
CA LEU A 24 -33.89 17.78 43.44
C LEU A 24 -34.88 18.23 44.52
N LEU A 25 -34.56 17.98 45.79
CA LEU A 25 -35.39 18.43 46.92
C LEU A 25 -35.44 19.95 47.02
N LEU A 26 -34.28 20.63 46.90
CA LEU A 26 -34.22 22.09 46.90
C LEU A 26 -34.94 22.71 45.70
N LEU A 27 -34.81 22.09 44.52
CA LEU A 27 -35.49 22.54 43.31
C LEU A 27 -37.01 22.43 43.43
N ASN A 28 -37.52 21.35 44.02
CA ASN A 28 -38.95 21.21 44.30
C ASN A 28 -39.47 22.25 45.30
N ILE A 29 -38.72 22.51 46.38
CA ILE A 29 -39.07 23.55 47.35
C ILE A 29 -39.07 24.94 46.69
N ALA A 30 -38.05 25.24 45.88
CA ALA A 30 -37.96 26.50 45.15
C ALA A 30 -39.16 26.69 44.21
N MET A 31 -39.54 25.66 43.46
CA MET A 31 -40.70 25.70 42.57
C MET A 31 -42.00 25.95 43.33
N ILE A 32 -42.24 25.25 44.45
CA ILE A 32 -43.43 25.47 45.29
C ILE A 32 -43.48 26.92 45.81
N LEU A 33 -42.34 27.48 46.23
CA LEU A 33 -42.27 28.85 46.72
C LEU A 33 -42.49 29.88 45.61
N ILE A 34 -41.92 29.67 44.43
CA ILE A 34 -42.11 30.53 43.25
C ILE A 34 -43.58 30.51 42.80
N PHE A 35 -44.22 29.34 42.75
CA PHE A 35 -45.62 29.23 42.36
C PHE A 35 -46.60 29.81 43.39
N SER A 36 -46.28 29.74 44.69
CA SER A 36 -47.19 30.21 45.75
C SER A 36 -47.08 31.71 46.06
N ARG A 37 -45.88 32.32 45.92
CA ARG A 37 -45.62 33.71 46.32
C ARG A 37 -45.01 34.58 45.22
N GLY A 38 -44.80 34.04 44.02
CA GLY A 38 -44.17 34.73 42.91
C GLY A 38 -42.64 34.67 42.96
N PHE A 39 -42.01 34.97 41.83
CA PHE A 39 -40.55 34.92 41.68
C PHE A 39 -39.87 36.03 42.48
N SER A 40 -38.87 35.66 43.30
CA SER A 40 -38.03 36.60 44.04
C SER A 40 -36.57 36.15 43.97
N TRP A 41 -35.69 37.09 43.63
CA TRP A 41 -34.24 36.88 43.63
C TRP A 41 -33.72 36.42 45.00
N GLY A 42 -34.36 36.83 46.10
CA GLY A 42 -33.99 36.37 47.44
C GLY A 42 -34.20 34.86 47.64
N ILE A 43 -35.22 34.27 47.01
CA ILE A 43 -35.48 32.83 47.08
C ILE A 43 -34.40 32.07 46.31
N VAL A 44 -34.02 32.57 45.13
CA VAL A 44 -32.96 31.96 44.31
C VAL A 44 -31.62 31.97 45.04
N ILE A 45 -31.24 33.11 45.64
CA ILE A 45 -29.98 33.23 46.41
C ILE A 45 -29.99 32.29 47.63
N LEU A 46 -31.13 32.20 48.33
CA LEU A 46 -31.27 31.29 49.48
C LEU A 46 -31.14 29.82 49.06
N CYS A 47 -31.76 29.42 47.94
CA CYS A 47 -31.65 28.06 47.41
C CYS A 47 -30.22 27.73 46.98
N LEU A 48 -29.51 28.66 46.34
CA LEU A 48 -28.09 28.47 45.98
C LEU A 48 -27.21 28.33 47.23
N PHE A 49 -27.45 29.13 48.27
CA PHE A 49 -26.72 29.00 49.52
C PHE A 49 -26.97 27.65 50.20
N LEU A 50 -28.23 27.20 50.29
CA LEU A 50 -28.59 25.90 50.85
C LEU A 50 -28.04 24.72 50.04
N LEU A 51 -27.90 24.90 48.73
CA LEU A 51 -27.30 23.92 47.83
C LEU A 51 -25.81 23.75 48.16
N LEU A 52 -25.06 24.85 48.26
CA LEU A 52 -23.63 24.84 48.60
C LEU A 52 -23.38 24.28 50.01
N VAL A 53 -24.16 24.72 51.00
CA VAL A 53 -24.02 24.24 52.37
C VAL A 53 -24.38 22.77 52.47
N GLY A 54 -25.49 22.34 51.84
CA GLY A 54 -25.93 20.95 51.91
C GLY A 54 -25.02 19.99 51.13
N SER A 55 -24.48 20.40 49.98
CA SER A 55 -23.45 19.61 49.28
C SER A 55 -22.18 19.51 50.11
N GLY A 56 -21.75 20.61 50.74
CA GLY A 56 -20.59 20.61 51.64
C GLY A 56 -20.79 19.71 52.86
N CYS A 57 -21.98 19.72 53.49
CA CYS A 57 -22.30 18.82 54.59
C CYS A 57 -22.35 17.35 54.16
N LEU A 58 -22.92 17.04 52.98
CA LEU A 58 -22.95 15.67 52.45
C LEU A 58 -21.54 15.15 52.12
N GLN A 59 -20.67 16.01 51.58
CA GLN A 59 -19.26 15.70 51.36
C GLN A 59 -18.52 15.50 52.69
N PHE A 60 -18.75 16.37 53.68
CA PHE A 60 -18.14 16.22 55.00
C PHE A 60 -18.58 14.94 55.73
N ILE A 61 -19.86 14.52 55.57
CA ILE A 61 -20.37 13.25 56.12
C ILE A 61 -19.79 12.06 55.36
N ALA A 62 -19.62 12.18 54.04
CA ALA A 62 -18.95 11.18 53.23
C ALA A 62 -17.47 11.00 53.61
N GLU A 63 -16.78 12.11 53.88
CA GLU A 63 -15.41 12.19 54.39
C GLU A 63 -15.31 11.81 55.88
N GLY A 64 -16.43 11.47 56.54
CA GLY A 64 -16.51 11.17 57.96
C GLY A 64 -15.48 10.12 58.41
N LYS A 65 -14.45 10.60 59.10
CA LYS A 65 -13.17 9.93 59.41
C LYS A 65 -12.51 9.43 58.13
N ASP A 66 -11.48 10.16 57.71
CA ASP A 66 -10.35 9.59 57.00
C ASP A 66 -10.20 8.12 57.41
N LYS A 67 -10.37 7.22 56.45
CA LYS A 67 -9.41 6.13 56.37
C LYS A 67 -8.08 6.87 56.32
N LYS A 68 -7.42 7.03 57.48
CA LYS A 68 -5.97 7.25 57.51
C LYS A 68 -5.45 6.35 56.40
N PRO A 69 -4.58 6.82 55.48
CA PRO A 69 -3.90 5.88 54.59
C PRO A 69 -3.39 4.79 55.52
N GLU A 70 -3.93 3.57 55.36
CA GLU A 70 -3.54 2.46 56.19
C GLU A 70 -2.04 2.41 56.05
N VAL A 71 -1.34 2.67 57.15
CA VAL A 71 0.09 2.42 57.23
C VAL A 71 0.16 0.90 57.13
N VAL A 72 0.28 0.39 55.91
CA VAL A 72 0.70 -0.98 55.65
C VAL A 72 1.97 -1.12 56.47
N SER A 73 2.00 -2.04 57.44
CA SER A 73 3.20 -2.22 58.25
C SER A 73 4.36 -2.51 57.31
N ASP A 74 5.54 -1.97 57.61
CA ASP A 74 6.71 -2.16 56.74
C ASP A 74 7.02 -3.66 56.53
N GLU A 75 6.73 -4.50 57.53
CA GLU A 75 6.77 -5.98 57.43
C GLU A 75 5.79 -6.57 56.39
N LEU A 76 4.59 -6.01 56.24
CA LEU A 76 3.61 -6.49 55.25
C LEU A 76 4.04 -6.13 53.83
N LYS A 77 4.64 -4.94 53.66
CA LYS A 77 5.23 -4.53 52.38
C LYS A 77 6.42 -5.40 52.02
N GLU A 78 7.31 -5.65 52.97
CA GLU A 78 8.50 -6.49 52.77
C GLU A 78 8.14 -7.92 52.34
N LYS A 79 7.08 -8.51 52.91
CA LYS A 79 6.56 -9.81 52.48
C LYS A 79 5.96 -9.80 51.07
N VAL A 80 5.19 -8.76 50.71
CA VAL A 80 4.65 -8.62 49.35
C VAL A 80 5.76 -8.37 48.33
N ASP A 81 6.74 -7.55 48.69
CA ASP A 81 7.88 -7.24 47.83
C ASP A 81 8.74 -8.51 47.61
N GLY A 82 8.95 -9.34 48.64
CA GLY A 82 9.62 -10.64 48.50
C GLY A 82 8.88 -11.63 47.57
N LEU A 83 7.56 -11.71 47.66
CA LEU A 83 6.76 -12.53 46.73
C LEU A 83 6.78 -11.96 45.30
N MET A 84 6.79 -10.64 45.17
CA MET A 84 6.92 -9.98 43.87
C MET A 84 8.30 -10.20 43.25
N GLU A 85 9.38 -10.33 44.04
CA GLU A 85 10.72 -10.68 43.54
C GLU A 85 10.75 -12.07 42.88
N GLU A 86 9.90 -13.01 43.30
CA GLU A 86 9.78 -14.33 42.69
C GLU A 86 8.87 -14.33 41.44
N ILE A 87 7.78 -13.55 41.46
CA ILE A 87 6.79 -13.50 40.36
C ILE A 87 7.29 -12.68 39.16
N THR A 88 8.01 -11.59 39.42
CA THR A 88 8.49 -10.65 38.39
C THR A 88 9.37 -11.31 37.31
N PRO A 89 10.40 -12.12 37.63
CA PRO A 89 11.25 -12.74 36.62
C PRO A 89 10.48 -13.72 35.73
N LEU A 90 9.55 -14.49 36.29
CA LEU A 90 8.68 -15.39 35.52
C LEU A 90 7.82 -14.60 34.52
N CYS A 91 7.21 -13.50 34.98
CA CYS A 91 6.40 -12.64 34.12
C CYS A 91 7.25 -11.95 33.05
N GLU A 92 8.47 -11.53 33.35
CA GLU A 92 9.36 -10.90 32.35
C GLU A 92 9.75 -11.88 31.24
N ASP A 93 10.01 -13.14 31.60
CA ASP A 93 10.29 -14.22 30.64
C ASP A 93 9.07 -14.51 29.77
N ILE A 94 7.88 -14.64 30.38
CA ILE A 94 6.62 -14.83 29.65
C ILE A 94 6.37 -13.65 28.71
N PHE A 95 6.51 -12.41 29.19
CA PHE A 95 6.32 -11.20 28.38
C PHE A 95 7.23 -11.20 27.16
N THR A 96 8.53 -11.45 27.36
CA THR A 96 9.53 -11.42 26.28
C THR A 96 9.28 -12.56 25.28
N ARG A 97 8.95 -13.75 25.78
CA ARG A 97 8.66 -14.92 24.94
C ARG A 97 7.42 -14.71 24.07
N GLU A 98 6.29 -14.32 24.67
CA GLU A 98 5.05 -14.14 23.92
C GLU A 98 5.16 -12.97 22.92
N LEU A 99 5.82 -11.88 23.32
CA LEU A 99 6.07 -10.74 22.44
C LEU A 99 6.92 -11.15 21.22
N ASN A 100 8.00 -11.90 21.43
CA ASN A 100 8.83 -12.40 20.34
C ASN A 100 8.10 -13.42 19.47
N ASN A 101 7.34 -14.35 20.06
CA ASN A 101 6.58 -15.37 19.32
C ASN A 101 5.58 -14.76 18.33
N ILE A 102 5.03 -13.59 18.66
CA ILE A 102 4.05 -12.89 17.81
C ILE A 102 4.73 -11.92 16.85
N ILE A 103 5.66 -11.10 17.33
CA ILE A 103 6.26 -10.02 16.52
C ILE A 103 7.29 -10.57 15.51
N GLN A 104 8.17 -11.50 15.91
CA GLN A 104 9.25 -11.95 15.02
C GLN A 104 8.76 -12.55 13.71
N PRO A 105 7.76 -13.46 13.69
CA PRO A 105 7.25 -13.99 12.43
C PRO A 105 6.68 -12.91 11.51
N VAL A 106 6.02 -11.89 12.09
CA VAL A 106 5.48 -10.76 11.33
C VAL A 106 6.61 -9.92 10.73
N LEU A 107 7.65 -9.59 11.52
CA LEU A 107 8.81 -8.85 11.04
C LEU A 107 9.56 -9.61 9.95
N GLU A 108 9.83 -10.91 10.15
CA GLU A 108 10.53 -11.76 9.19
C GLU A 108 9.73 -11.89 7.88
N SER A 109 8.41 -12.06 7.97
CA SER A 109 7.53 -12.10 6.80
C SER A 109 7.59 -10.79 6.03
N HIS A 110 7.41 -9.65 6.69
CA HIS A 110 7.44 -8.34 6.03
C HIS A 110 8.82 -8.02 5.47
N ARG A 111 9.91 -8.35 6.18
CA ARG A 111 11.29 -8.21 5.69
C ARG A 111 11.50 -9.00 4.41
N LYS A 112 11.05 -10.26 4.40
CA LYS A 112 11.17 -11.14 3.23
C LYS A 112 10.31 -10.64 2.07
N ASP A 113 9.07 -10.25 2.33
CA ASP A 113 8.15 -9.72 1.31
C ASP A 113 8.63 -8.40 0.72
N PHE A 114 9.21 -7.54 1.56
CA PHE A 114 9.78 -6.25 1.15
C PHE A 114 11.06 -6.45 0.32
N SER A 115 11.99 -7.29 0.80
CA SER A 115 13.22 -7.62 0.07
C SER A 115 12.94 -8.27 -1.28
N ARG A 116 11.99 -9.22 -1.32
CA ARG A 116 11.50 -9.83 -2.57
C ARG A 116 10.82 -8.80 -3.48
N GLY A 117 10.01 -7.91 -2.91
CA GLY A 117 9.31 -6.85 -3.66
C GLY A 117 10.25 -5.83 -4.31
N LEU A 118 11.44 -5.61 -3.73
CA LEU A 118 12.42 -4.65 -4.24
C LEU A 118 13.65 -5.29 -4.89
N SER A 119 13.70 -6.63 -5.05
CA SER A 119 14.86 -7.29 -5.66
C SER A 119 15.14 -6.76 -7.08
N TRP A 120 14.08 -6.51 -7.85
CA TRP A 120 14.17 -5.95 -9.19
C TRP A 120 14.79 -4.54 -9.18
N LEU A 121 14.49 -3.72 -8.16
CA LEU A 121 15.01 -2.36 -8.06
C LEU A 121 16.54 -2.39 -7.91
N TRP A 122 17.03 -3.40 -7.18
CA TRP A 122 18.44 -3.65 -7.01
C TRP A 122 19.12 -4.19 -8.27
N GLU A 123 18.52 -5.19 -8.91
CA GLU A 123 19.02 -5.73 -10.18
C GLU A 123 19.10 -4.63 -11.24
N ASP A 124 18.04 -3.82 -11.34
CA ASP A 124 17.93 -2.72 -12.28
C ASP A 124 18.90 -1.58 -11.92
N GLY A 125 19.15 -1.32 -10.63
CA GLY A 125 20.19 -0.40 -10.16
C GLY A 125 21.61 -0.88 -10.50
N ASP A 126 21.89 -2.16 -10.31
CA ASP A 126 23.17 -2.81 -10.62
C ASP A 126 23.45 -2.80 -12.13
N ASP A 127 22.43 -3.11 -12.96
CA ASP A 127 22.50 -3.05 -14.42
C ASP A 127 22.74 -1.63 -14.93
N PHE A 128 22.10 -0.63 -14.30
CA PHE A 128 22.32 0.77 -14.64
C PHE A 128 23.73 1.23 -14.30
N ALA A 129 24.21 0.89 -13.11
CA ALA A 129 25.58 1.16 -12.68
C ALA A 129 26.62 0.53 -13.62
N ALA A 130 26.41 -0.73 -14.03
CA ALA A 130 27.30 -1.43 -14.96
C ALA A 130 27.33 -0.78 -16.36
N GLN A 131 26.20 -0.26 -16.84
CA GLN A 131 26.13 0.46 -18.11
C GLN A 131 26.89 1.79 -18.06
N ILE A 132 26.78 2.54 -16.96
CA ILE A 132 27.56 3.76 -16.74
C ILE A 132 29.06 3.42 -16.68
N ASP A 133 29.46 2.39 -15.94
CA ASP A 133 30.87 1.95 -15.86
C ASP A 133 31.46 1.62 -17.23
N LYS A 134 30.69 0.92 -18.07
CA LYS A 134 31.08 0.62 -19.45
C LYS A 134 31.26 1.90 -20.27
N GLY A 135 30.32 2.84 -20.17
CA GLY A 135 30.40 4.14 -20.84
C GLY A 135 31.58 4.99 -20.39
N ILE A 136 31.88 4.98 -19.08
CA ILE A 136 33.06 5.62 -18.49
C ILE A 136 34.34 5.01 -19.08
N ALA A 137 34.43 3.69 -19.14
CA ALA A 137 35.60 2.99 -19.67
C ALA A 137 35.83 3.35 -21.15
N GLU A 138 34.77 3.30 -21.97
CA GLU A 138 34.82 3.67 -23.38
C GLU A 138 35.23 5.15 -23.56
N THR A 139 34.64 6.06 -22.80
CA THR A 139 34.98 7.50 -22.83
C THR A 139 36.42 7.75 -22.40
N ASN A 140 36.90 7.08 -21.35
CA ASN A 140 38.28 7.21 -20.87
C ASN A 140 39.31 6.73 -21.89
N THR A 141 39.05 5.64 -22.61
CA THR A 141 39.96 5.17 -23.68
C THR A 141 40.11 6.21 -24.79
N VAL A 142 39.01 6.91 -25.12
CA VAL A 142 38.99 7.99 -26.10
C VAL A 142 39.77 9.21 -25.59
N LEU A 143 39.55 9.64 -24.34
CA LEU A 143 40.27 10.75 -23.71
C LEU A 143 41.78 10.50 -23.55
N GLN A 144 42.21 9.26 -23.28
CA GLN A 144 43.63 8.91 -23.18
C GLN A 144 44.36 8.96 -24.53
N THR A 145 43.63 8.80 -25.64
CA THR A 145 44.24 8.92 -26.98
C THR A 145 44.47 10.38 -27.40
N MET A 146 43.86 11.34 -26.70
CA MET A 146 43.83 12.76 -27.07
C MET A 146 44.84 13.66 -26.31
N VAL A 147 45.85 13.07 -25.68
CA VAL A 147 46.81 13.74 -24.77
C VAL A 147 47.70 14.81 -25.45
N ASN A 148 47.75 14.87 -26.79
CA ASN A 148 48.64 15.77 -27.55
C ASN A 148 47.96 17.00 -28.19
N LEU A 149 46.84 17.47 -27.63
CA LEU A 149 46.07 18.59 -28.19
C LEU A 149 46.42 19.96 -27.58
N SER A 150 46.07 21.06 -28.26
CA SER A 150 46.31 22.45 -27.84
C SER A 150 45.66 22.83 -26.50
N ASP A 151 46.17 23.87 -25.83
CA ASP A 151 45.75 24.29 -24.47
C ASP A 151 44.23 24.45 -24.28
N ASP A 152 43.49 24.96 -25.27
CA ASP A 152 42.03 25.10 -25.14
C ASP A 152 41.27 23.77 -25.28
N LYS A 153 41.81 22.82 -26.06
CA LYS A 153 41.30 21.44 -26.16
C LYS A 153 41.62 20.66 -24.90
N PHE A 154 42.77 20.94 -24.28
CA PHE A 154 43.15 20.38 -22.99
C PHE A 154 42.13 20.76 -21.89
N LYS A 155 41.64 22.01 -21.86
CA LYS A 155 40.59 22.43 -20.90
C LYS A 155 39.28 21.63 -21.07
N LEU A 156 38.82 21.43 -22.31
CA LEU A 156 37.62 20.63 -22.59
C LEU A 156 37.80 19.15 -22.20
N ILE A 157 38.99 18.59 -22.43
CA ILE A 157 39.35 17.23 -21.98
C ILE A 157 39.40 17.15 -20.46
N SER A 158 39.91 18.17 -19.77
CA SER A 158 39.89 18.24 -18.29
C SER A 158 38.46 18.28 -17.76
N GLN A 159 37.56 19.03 -18.39
CA GLN A 159 36.13 19.06 -18.02
C GLN A 159 35.45 17.70 -18.22
N LEU A 160 35.76 16.98 -19.32
CA LEU A 160 35.27 15.63 -19.53
C LEU A 160 35.79 14.64 -18.47
N ARG A 161 37.07 14.76 -18.07
CA ARG A 161 37.64 13.94 -16.99
C ARG A 161 37.00 14.21 -15.64
N GLU A 162 36.75 15.48 -15.31
CA GLU A 162 36.06 15.85 -14.08
C GLU A 162 34.64 15.27 -14.04
N ASN A 163 33.90 15.35 -15.15
CA ASN A 163 32.57 14.74 -15.26
C ASN A 163 32.61 13.21 -15.12
N VAL A 164 33.64 12.55 -15.68
CA VAL A 164 33.87 11.11 -15.47
C VAL A 164 34.13 10.79 -14.01
N ASP A 165 34.96 11.56 -13.31
CA ASP A 165 35.24 11.35 -11.88
C ASP A 165 33.98 11.52 -11.02
N VAL A 166 33.10 12.46 -11.39
CA VAL A 166 31.80 12.64 -10.73
C VAL A 166 30.88 11.44 -11.00
N LEU A 167 30.85 10.89 -12.23
CA LEU A 167 30.07 9.69 -12.55
C LEU A 167 30.57 8.45 -11.80
N ILE A 168 31.89 8.26 -11.67
CA ILE A 168 32.46 7.15 -10.89
C ILE A 168 31.95 7.20 -9.44
N LYS A 169 32.01 8.39 -8.81
CA LYS A 169 31.49 8.58 -7.44
C LYS A 169 29.99 8.30 -7.35
N LEU A 170 29.22 8.67 -8.37
CA LEU A 170 27.78 8.39 -8.41
C LEU A 170 27.52 6.88 -8.49
N VAL A 171 28.27 6.15 -9.31
CA VAL A 171 28.16 4.69 -9.43
C VAL A 171 28.53 3.99 -8.12
N ASP A 172 29.62 4.41 -7.48
CA ASP A 172 30.02 3.86 -6.18
C ASP A 172 28.94 4.12 -5.12
N GLN A 173 28.37 5.34 -5.11
CA GLN A 173 27.25 5.66 -4.22
C GLN A 173 26.03 4.76 -4.45
N VAL A 174 25.67 4.46 -5.70
CA VAL A 174 24.54 3.55 -6.01
C VAL A 174 24.82 2.13 -5.52
N LYS A 175 26.04 1.63 -5.71
CA LYS A 175 26.46 0.28 -5.28
C LYS A 175 26.50 0.15 -3.74
N GLU A 176 27.08 1.12 -3.05
CA GLU A 176 27.17 1.12 -1.59
C GLU A 176 25.80 1.31 -0.92
N ARG A 177 24.87 2.02 -1.58
CA ARG A 177 23.54 2.31 -1.02
C ARG A 177 22.73 1.07 -0.72
N LYS A 178 22.83 0.03 -1.56
CA LYS A 178 22.07 -1.21 -1.42
C LYS A 178 22.27 -1.85 -0.05
N GLU A 179 23.52 -1.97 0.40
CA GLU A 179 23.85 -2.53 1.71
C GLU A 179 23.31 -1.64 2.84
N GLN A 180 23.44 -0.32 2.68
CA GLN A 180 22.93 0.64 3.65
C GLN A 180 21.40 0.58 3.76
N ASP A 181 20.67 0.45 2.66
CA ASP A 181 19.22 0.36 2.66
C ASP A 181 18.72 -0.93 3.34
N PHE A 182 19.47 -2.04 3.33
CA PHE A 182 19.14 -3.23 4.13
C PHE A 182 19.36 -3.01 5.63
N ILE A 183 20.42 -2.28 6.01
CA ILE A 183 20.66 -1.90 7.41
C ILE A 183 19.54 -0.97 7.90
N ASP A 184 19.16 0.01 7.09
CA ASP A 184 18.12 0.98 7.42
C ASP A 184 16.73 0.32 7.50
N LEU A 185 16.45 -0.67 6.64
CA LEU A 185 15.24 -1.50 6.72
C LEU A 185 15.16 -2.24 8.05
N ASP A 186 16.24 -2.89 8.47
CA ASP A 186 16.28 -3.61 9.75
C ASP A 186 16.11 -2.64 10.93
N GLN A 187 16.65 -1.41 10.84
CA GLN A 187 16.41 -0.37 11.85
C GLN A 187 14.96 0.09 11.90
N CYS A 188 14.31 0.27 10.75
CA CYS A 188 12.90 0.64 10.65
C CYS A 188 11.99 -0.42 11.30
N LEU A 189 12.17 -1.68 10.90
CA LEU A 189 11.40 -2.82 11.43
C LEU A 189 11.57 -2.97 12.95
N ASN A 190 12.81 -2.88 13.45
CA ASN A 190 13.08 -2.96 14.88
C ASN A 190 12.54 -1.75 15.66
N GLY A 191 12.60 -0.54 15.09
CA GLY A 191 12.03 0.66 15.70
C GLY A 191 10.52 0.55 15.92
N ARG A 192 9.81 -0.05 14.97
CA ARG A 192 8.37 -0.32 15.09
C ARG A 192 8.08 -1.40 16.14
N ALA A 193 8.87 -2.46 16.18
CA ALA A 193 8.77 -3.51 17.19
C ALA A 193 8.95 -2.94 18.60
N ASP A 194 9.94 -2.05 18.78
CA ASP A 194 10.17 -1.34 20.05
C ASP A 194 9.00 -0.44 20.45
N HIS A 195 8.35 0.22 19.48
CA HIS A 195 7.15 1.01 19.74
C HIS A 195 6.00 0.13 20.28
N LEU A 196 5.75 -1.03 19.66
CA LEU A 196 4.75 -1.98 20.15
C LEU A 196 5.14 -2.49 21.55
N LYS A 197 6.40 -2.86 21.77
CA LYS A 197 6.92 -3.29 23.07
C LYS A 197 6.64 -2.27 24.16
N ARG A 198 6.97 -0.99 23.94
CA ARG A 198 6.68 0.11 24.89
C ARG A 198 5.19 0.27 25.16
N THR A 199 4.35 0.02 24.16
CA THR A 199 2.90 0.15 24.29
C THR A 199 2.31 -0.96 25.17
N VAL A 200 2.79 -2.19 25.01
CA VAL A 200 2.35 -3.36 25.83
C VAL A 200 3.01 -3.37 27.21
N GLN A 201 4.16 -2.70 27.37
CA GLN A 201 4.86 -2.58 28.65
C GLN A 201 4.02 -1.93 29.76
N LYS A 202 3.05 -1.07 29.41
CA LYS A 202 2.07 -0.53 30.38
C LYS A 202 1.15 -1.59 30.97
N GLU A 203 0.81 -2.64 30.21
CA GLU A 203 -0.01 -3.75 30.70
C GLU A 203 0.73 -4.57 31.75
N LYS A 204 2.06 -4.68 31.61
CA LYS A 204 2.94 -5.29 32.61
C LYS A 204 2.88 -4.57 33.94
N GLU A 205 2.97 -3.23 33.93
CA GLU A 205 2.86 -2.39 35.12
C GLU A 205 1.48 -2.54 35.79
N ILE A 206 0.40 -2.53 34.99
CA ILE A 206 -0.98 -2.71 35.48
C ILE A 206 -1.16 -4.09 36.13
N PHE A 207 -0.59 -5.13 35.53
CA PHE A 207 -0.66 -6.48 36.09
C PHE A 207 0.11 -6.59 37.40
N TYR A 208 1.32 -6.02 37.48
CA TYR A 208 2.10 -5.99 38.72
C TYR A 208 1.38 -5.24 39.83
N ASP A 209 0.73 -4.12 39.52
CA ASP A 209 -0.09 -3.38 40.48
C ASP A 209 -1.32 -4.19 40.94
N TYR A 210 -1.93 -4.97 40.05
CA TYR A 210 -3.05 -5.85 40.37
C TYR A 210 -2.60 -7.00 41.30
N VAL A 211 -1.51 -7.69 40.96
CA VAL A 211 -0.96 -8.77 41.77
C VAL A 211 -0.54 -8.26 43.16
N ARG A 212 0.12 -7.10 43.23
CA ARG A 212 0.46 -6.45 44.51
C ARG A 212 -0.78 -6.19 45.37
N LYS A 213 -1.86 -5.68 44.79
CA LYS A 213 -3.12 -5.44 45.51
C LYS A 213 -3.78 -6.74 45.99
N LEU A 214 -3.74 -7.77 45.16
CA LEU A 214 -4.31 -9.07 45.48
C LEU A 214 -3.53 -9.75 46.62
N LEU A 215 -2.19 -9.77 46.54
CA LEU A 215 -1.33 -10.27 47.61
C LEU A 215 -1.51 -9.50 48.92
N LEU A 216 -1.66 -8.16 48.85
CA LEU A 216 -1.96 -7.33 50.01
C LEU A 216 -3.30 -7.69 50.65
N GLU A 217 -4.36 -7.93 49.87
CA GLU A 217 -5.67 -8.33 50.40
C GLU A 217 -5.62 -9.74 50.99
N GLU A 218 -4.89 -10.67 50.38
CA GLU A 218 -4.82 -12.07 50.81
C GLU A 218 -4.03 -12.22 52.12
N ILE A 219 -2.88 -11.55 52.24
CA ILE A 219 -2.07 -11.47 53.48
C ILE A 219 -2.83 -10.75 54.61
N ARG A 220 -3.75 -9.84 54.29
CA ARG A 220 -4.60 -9.19 55.30
C ARG A 220 -5.72 -10.09 55.82
N THR A 221 -6.11 -11.10 55.04
CA THR A 221 -7.29 -11.93 55.31
C THR A 221 -6.92 -13.28 55.94
N GLN A 222 -5.68 -13.74 55.81
CA GLN A 222 -5.18 -14.99 56.39
C GLN A 222 -4.03 -14.75 57.39
N GLU A 223 -4.09 -15.41 58.56
CA GLU A 223 -3.00 -15.41 59.57
C GLU A 223 -1.87 -16.41 59.25
N GLU A 224 -2.06 -17.29 58.25
CA GLU A 224 -1.09 -18.32 57.83
C GLU A 224 -0.22 -17.88 56.64
N ASP A 225 0.87 -18.62 56.38
CA ASP A 225 1.90 -18.30 55.39
C ASP A 225 1.34 -18.34 53.96
N VAL A 226 1.19 -17.17 53.34
CA VAL A 226 0.55 -16.97 52.02
C VAL A 226 1.31 -17.69 50.88
N THR A 227 2.56 -18.05 51.12
CA THR A 227 3.42 -18.83 50.22
C THR A 227 2.87 -20.23 49.88
N GLU A 228 2.07 -20.86 50.76
CA GLU A 228 1.48 -22.18 50.50
C GLU A 228 0.28 -22.15 49.53
N TYR A 229 -0.39 -20.99 49.38
CA TYR A 229 -1.63 -20.86 48.62
C TYR A 229 -1.46 -20.10 47.28
N VAL A 230 -0.45 -19.25 47.18
CA VAL A 230 -0.15 -18.50 45.94
C VAL A 230 0.64 -19.37 44.97
N ASN A 231 -0.05 -19.93 43.98
CA ASN A 231 0.61 -20.65 42.90
C ASN A 231 1.16 -19.66 41.85
N ILE A 232 2.46 -19.39 41.95
CA ILE A 232 3.23 -18.51 41.06
C ILE A 232 3.03 -18.88 39.57
N TYR A 233 2.94 -20.18 39.24
CA TYR A 233 2.73 -20.63 37.86
C TYR A 233 1.33 -20.27 37.33
N LYS A 234 0.28 -20.37 38.16
CA LYS A 234 -1.08 -19.94 37.75
C LYS A 234 -1.16 -18.43 37.52
N LEU A 235 -0.43 -17.64 38.30
CA LEU A 235 -0.29 -16.20 38.09
C LEU A 235 0.44 -15.90 36.78
N GLY A 236 1.49 -16.67 36.47
CA GLY A 236 2.16 -16.65 35.17
C GLY A 236 1.21 -16.96 34.01
N ASP A 237 0.37 -18.00 34.13
CA ASP A 237 -0.61 -18.36 33.09
C ASP A 237 -1.65 -17.25 32.88
N GLN A 238 -2.13 -16.63 33.98
CA GLN A 238 -3.04 -15.48 33.89
C GLN A 238 -2.38 -14.28 33.24
N PHE A 239 -1.11 -14.02 33.55
CA PHE A 239 -0.33 -12.97 32.90
C PHE A 239 -0.17 -13.24 31.39
N GLN A 240 0.14 -14.47 31.02
CA GLN A 240 0.26 -14.89 29.62
C GLN A 240 -1.04 -14.61 28.84
N ILE A 241 -2.20 -14.95 29.40
CA ILE A 241 -3.50 -14.69 28.77
C ILE A 241 -3.74 -13.18 28.58
N VAL A 242 -3.40 -12.36 29.57
CA VAL A 242 -3.56 -10.89 29.50
C VAL A 242 -2.66 -10.31 28.41
N VAL A 243 -1.40 -10.72 28.36
CA VAL A 243 -0.43 -10.28 27.35
C VAL A 243 -0.89 -10.69 25.95
N ASN A 244 -1.30 -11.94 25.74
CA ASN A 244 -1.74 -12.44 24.43
C ASN A 244 -2.97 -11.68 23.93
N ARG A 245 -3.97 -11.47 24.79
CA ARG A 245 -5.17 -10.70 24.41
C ARG A 245 -4.85 -9.25 24.05
N SER A 246 -3.90 -8.62 24.75
CA SER A 246 -3.46 -7.25 24.43
C SER A 246 -2.68 -7.19 23.13
N LEU A 247 -1.83 -8.19 22.86
CA LEU A 247 -1.10 -8.32 21.59
C LEU A 247 -2.06 -8.55 20.42
N GLU A 248 -3.01 -9.48 20.53
CA GLU A 248 -4.03 -9.74 19.51
C GLU A 248 -4.84 -8.49 19.17
N ALA A 249 -5.24 -7.70 20.17
CA ALA A 249 -5.98 -6.46 19.94
C ALA A 249 -5.17 -5.36 19.23
N ARG A 250 -3.84 -5.44 19.28
CA ARG A 250 -2.93 -4.40 18.77
C ARG A 250 -2.17 -4.82 17.50
N ILE A 251 -2.18 -6.10 17.14
CA ILE A 251 -1.39 -6.64 16.03
C ILE A 251 -1.79 -6.04 14.69
N SER A 252 -3.09 -5.89 14.41
CA SER A 252 -3.58 -5.27 13.17
C SER A 252 -3.07 -3.83 13.02
N ASN A 253 -3.15 -3.04 14.10
CA ASN A 253 -2.65 -1.65 14.10
C ASN A 253 -1.11 -1.58 14.00
N PHE A 254 -0.42 -2.59 14.52
CA PHE A 254 1.03 -2.72 14.36
C PHE A 254 1.38 -3.01 12.90
N GLU A 255 0.72 -3.98 12.27
CA GLU A 255 0.90 -4.34 10.86
C GLU A 255 0.60 -3.15 9.93
N ASP A 256 -0.54 -2.47 10.09
CA ASP A 256 -0.89 -1.31 9.26
C ASP A 256 0.13 -0.16 9.42
N GLY A 257 0.61 0.08 10.65
CA GLY A 257 1.64 1.07 10.90
C GLY A 257 3.02 0.69 10.33
N LEU A 258 3.38 -0.59 10.42
CA LEU A 258 4.61 -1.14 9.84
C LEU A 258 4.59 -1.00 8.32
N ILE A 259 3.44 -1.26 7.69
CA ILE A 259 3.27 -1.09 6.25
C ILE A 259 3.41 0.37 5.84
N THR A 260 2.82 1.30 6.59
CA THR A 260 2.97 2.74 6.31
C THR A 260 4.45 3.17 6.38
N GLU A 261 5.21 2.65 7.35
CA GLU A 261 6.65 2.93 7.45
C GLU A 261 7.43 2.32 6.27
N LEU A 262 7.10 1.10 5.87
CA LEU A 262 7.71 0.47 4.69
C LEU A 262 7.35 1.19 3.37
N GLU A 263 6.13 1.74 3.23
CA GLU A 263 5.73 2.55 2.08
C GLU A 263 6.57 3.82 1.98
N ASN A 264 6.75 4.52 3.10
CA ASN A 264 7.59 5.70 3.17
C ASN A 264 9.07 5.37 2.89
N PHE A 265 9.56 4.26 3.44
CA PHE A 265 10.94 3.82 3.23
C PHE A 265 11.20 3.50 1.75
N ALA A 266 10.31 2.75 1.12
CA ALA A 266 10.44 2.40 -0.29
C ALA A 266 10.28 3.61 -1.23
N ALA A 267 9.37 4.55 -0.92
CA ALA A 267 9.26 5.81 -1.65
C ALA A 267 10.56 6.63 -1.57
N ASP A 268 11.22 6.64 -0.42
CA ASP A 268 12.49 7.33 -0.21
C ASP A 268 13.64 6.65 -0.98
N MET A 269 13.73 5.31 -0.95
CA MET A 269 14.71 4.55 -1.76
C MET A 269 14.60 4.85 -3.26
N VAL A 270 13.37 4.85 -3.78
CA VAL A 270 13.09 5.13 -5.18
C VAL A 270 13.38 6.58 -5.52
N GLY A 271 12.97 7.52 -4.66
CA GLY A 271 13.28 8.93 -4.82
C GLY A 271 14.78 9.18 -4.88
N ARG A 272 15.57 8.46 -4.07
CA ARG A 272 17.04 8.48 -4.15
C ARG A 272 17.56 7.94 -5.49
N MET A 273 17.05 6.81 -5.97
CA MET A 273 17.47 6.27 -7.28
C MET A 273 17.08 7.18 -8.45
N GLN A 274 15.89 7.78 -8.42
CA GLN A 274 15.47 8.79 -9.40
C GLN A 274 16.39 10.01 -9.36
N LYS A 275 16.79 10.46 -8.17
CA LYS A 275 17.76 11.55 -8.02
C LYS A 275 19.13 11.18 -8.60
N SER A 276 19.62 9.95 -8.37
CA SER A 276 20.87 9.48 -8.97
C SER A 276 20.79 9.40 -10.49
N ALA A 277 19.67 8.90 -11.04
CA ALA A 277 19.44 8.86 -12.49
C ALA A 277 19.39 10.27 -13.10
N LEU A 278 18.74 11.23 -12.42
CA LEU A 278 18.70 12.63 -12.84
C LEU A 278 20.10 13.28 -12.80
N GLN A 279 20.88 13.00 -11.76
CA GLN A 279 22.26 13.48 -11.67
C GLN A 279 23.11 12.92 -12.80
N ALA A 280 23.01 11.62 -13.09
CA ALA A 280 23.68 11.00 -14.23
C ALA A 280 23.27 11.66 -15.56
N MET A 281 21.98 11.85 -15.79
CA MET A 281 21.44 12.51 -17.00
C MET A 281 22.02 13.92 -17.20
N ASN A 282 22.08 14.72 -16.13
CA ASN A 282 22.63 16.07 -16.19
C ASN A 282 24.12 16.06 -16.52
N ILE A 283 24.88 15.11 -15.95
CA ILE A 283 26.31 14.97 -16.25
C ILE A 283 26.51 14.53 -17.70
N PHE A 284 25.73 13.55 -18.18
CA PHE A 284 25.79 13.13 -19.59
C PHE A 284 25.44 14.27 -20.55
N SER A 285 24.46 15.11 -20.23
CA SER A 285 24.15 16.30 -21.03
C SER A 285 25.33 17.28 -21.07
N ALA A 286 26.00 17.51 -19.95
CA ALA A 286 27.18 18.38 -19.91
C ALA A 286 28.37 17.79 -20.69
N MET A 287 28.53 16.47 -20.65
CA MET A 287 29.56 15.77 -21.44
C MET A 287 29.25 15.81 -22.94
N GLU A 288 28.00 15.63 -23.35
CA GLU A 288 27.53 15.76 -24.73
C GLU A 288 27.86 17.15 -25.28
N ASP A 289 27.47 18.22 -24.57
CA ASP A 289 27.80 19.61 -24.94
C ASP A 289 29.31 19.86 -25.06
N THR A 290 30.10 19.20 -24.21
CA THR A 290 31.56 19.34 -24.21
C THR A 290 32.19 18.57 -25.38
N LEU A 291 31.66 17.39 -25.71
CA LEU A 291 32.08 16.61 -26.88
C LEU A 291 31.70 17.31 -28.19
N ASP A 292 30.53 17.93 -28.28
CA ASP A 292 30.14 18.73 -29.44
C ASP A 292 31.09 19.89 -29.70
N LYS A 293 31.46 20.64 -28.66
CA LYS A 293 32.48 21.70 -28.75
C LYS A 293 33.82 21.14 -29.21
N LEU A 294 34.24 20.02 -28.63
CA LEU A 294 35.51 19.40 -28.98
C LEU A 294 35.53 18.84 -30.42
N MET A 295 34.41 18.30 -30.90
CA MET A 295 34.26 17.84 -32.30
C MET A 295 34.28 19.01 -33.29
N ASN A 296 33.70 20.16 -32.94
CA ASN A 296 33.77 21.39 -33.73
C ASN A 296 35.20 21.95 -33.78
N ASP A 297 35.92 21.93 -32.66
CA ASP A 297 37.31 22.41 -32.59
C ASP A 297 38.32 21.45 -33.26
N CYS A 298 37.93 20.19 -33.48
CA CYS A 298 38.73 19.15 -34.13
C CYS A 298 38.38 18.90 -35.61
N HIS A 299 37.50 19.71 -36.22
CA HIS A 299 37.03 19.53 -37.60
C HIS A 299 38.16 19.51 -38.68
N GLY A 300 39.35 20.02 -38.35
CA GLY A 300 40.54 20.01 -39.22
C GLY A 300 41.59 18.94 -38.89
N GLU A 301 41.33 18.04 -37.94
CA GLU A 301 42.29 17.01 -37.50
C GLU A 301 42.07 15.64 -38.17
N SER A 302 42.83 14.63 -37.75
CA SER A 302 42.74 13.25 -38.26
C SER A 302 41.31 12.71 -38.21
N SER A 303 40.85 12.11 -39.30
CA SER A 303 39.52 11.47 -39.41
C SER A 303 39.28 10.41 -38.32
N LEU A 304 40.35 9.80 -37.80
CA LEU A 304 40.29 8.83 -36.71
C LEU A 304 39.89 9.48 -35.37
N VAL A 305 40.34 10.71 -35.10
CA VAL A 305 40.03 11.45 -33.87
C VAL A 305 38.55 11.87 -33.88
N ILE A 306 38.09 12.43 -35.00
CA ILE A 306 36.69 12.81 -35.20
C ILE A 306 35.77 11.59 -35.06
N LYS A 307 36.14 10.45 -35.65
CA LYS A 307 35.35 9.22 -35.53
C LYS A 307 35.25 8.75 -34.07
N ARG A 308 36.36 8.70 -33.34
CA ARG A 308 36.37 8.28 -31.92
C ARG A 308 35.58 9.22 -31.01
N LEU A 309 35.61 10.52 -31.31
CA LEU A 309 34.77 11.50 -30.61
C LEU A 309 33.29 11.30 -30.91
N GLY A 310 32.93 11.01 -32.17
CA GLY A 310 31.57 10.65 -32.55
C GLY A 310 31.08 9.35 -31.89
N ASP A 311 31.96 8.35 -31.76
CA ASP A 311 31.63 7.11 -31.05
C ASP A 311 31.37 7.39 -29.55
N ALA A 312 32.22 8.18 -28.88
CA ALA A 312 32.02 8.59 -27.48
C ALA A 312 30.74 9.44 -27.30
N HIS A 313 30.48 10.36 -28.23
CA HIS A 313 29.26 11.17 -28.24
C HIS A 313 28.02 10.29 -28.33
N THR A 314 28.02 9.30 -29.21
CA THR A 314 26.90 8.36 -29.37
C THR A 314 26.65 7.55 -28.09
N VAL A 315 27.70 7.08 -27.44
CA VAL A 315 27.61 6.34 -26.15
C VAL A 315 27.03 7.23 -25.05
N ILE A 316 27.50 8.47 -24.93
CA ILE A 316 26.99 9.42 -23.92
C ILE A 316 25.54 9.81 -24.19
N SER A 317 25.16 9.99 -25.45
CA SER A 317 23.77 10.30 -25.83
C SER A 317 22.82 9.13 -25.52
N ASP A 318 23.23 7.88 -25.78
CA ASP A 318 22.47 6.67 -25.39
C ASP A 318 22.34 6.56 -23.86
N LEU A 319 23.40 6.85 -23.10
CA LEU A 319 23.37 6.82 -21.64
C LEU A 319 22.53 7.95 -21.03
N LYS A 320 22.50 9.12 -21.67
CA LYS A 320 21.60 10.24 -21.32
C LYS A 320 20.15 9.83 -21.51
N GLU A 321 19.81 9.25 -22.66
CA GLU A 321 18.46 8.76 -22.96
C GLU A 321 18.03 7.69 -21.95
N LYS A 322 18.88 6.69 -21.70
CA LYS A 322 18.63 5.62 -20.71
C LYS A 322 18.46 6.14 -19.29
N SER A 323 19.20 7.18 -18.90
CA SER A 323 19.06 7.82 -17.58
C SER A 323 17.71 8.55 -17.45
N GLY A 324 17.25 9.19 -18.54
CA GLY A 324 15.91 9.76 -18.63
C GLY A 324 14.81 8.70 -18.57
N GLU A 325 14.98 7.58 -19.28
CA GLU A 325 14.05 6.44 -19.24
C GLU A 325 14.00 5.77 -17.88
N LYS A 326 15.14 5.62 -17.21
CA LYS A 326 15.24 5.08 -15.86
C LYS A 326 14.48 5.93 -14.86
N MET A 327 14.58 7.26 -14.96
CA MET A 327 13.82 8.19 -14.13
C MET A 327 12.30 8.00 -14.27
N VAL A 328 11.82 7.72 -15.49
CA VAL A 328 10.39 7.47 -15.79
C VAL A 328 9.96 6.06 -15.36
N THR A 329 10.83 5.07 -15.55
CA THR A 329 10.55 3.65 -15.24
C THR A 329 10.53 3.39 -13.74
N LEU A 330 11.28 4.17 -12.95
CA LEU A 330 11.25 4.15 -11.48
C LEU A 330 9.95 4.70 -10.87
N ALA A 331 8.83 4.72 -11.60
CA ALA A 331 7.50 4.90 -11.04
C ALA A 331 7.14 3.67 -10.18
N TRP A 332 7.70 3.62 -8.97
CA TRP A 332 7.73 2.49 -8.06
C TRP A 332 6.37 1.87 -7.72
N GLN A 333 5.31 2.67 -7.71
CA GLN A 333 3.96 2.19 -7.46
C GLN A 333 3.49 1.23 -8.57
N ASP A 334 3.74 1.53 -9.84
CA ASP A 334 3.25 0.72 -10.95
C ASP A 334 3.95 -0.65 -10.98
N ILE A 335 5.27 -0.68 -10.76
CA ILE A 335 6.06 -1.92 -10.78
C ILE A 335 5.70 -2.83 -9.60
N LEU A 336 5.55 -2.27 -8.40
CA LEU A 336 5.11 -3.07 -7.25
C LEU A 336 3.67 -3.57 -7.41
N ILE A 337 2.76 -2.76 -7.96
CA ILE A 337 1.38 -3.20 -8.21
C ILE A 337 1.37 -4.39 -9.17
N GLU A 338 2.15 -4.38 -10.25
CA GLU A 338 2.24 -5.53 -11.15
C GLU A 338 2.82 -6.78 -10.46
N LYS A 339 3.85 -6.63 -9.63
CA LYS A 339 4.40 -7.75 -8.86
C LYS A 339 3.40 -8.33 -7.86
N ARG A 340 2.62 -7.48 -7.19
CA ARG A 340 1.56 -7.92 -6.28
C ARG A 340 0.38 -8.51 -7.01
N TRP A 341 0.11 -8.05 -8.22
CA TRP A 341 -0.89 -8.66 -9.08
C TRP A 341 -0.55 -10.12 -9.38
N GLU A 342 0.70 -10.43 -9.73
CA GLU A 342 1.18 -11.81 -9.94
C GLU A 342 0.95 -12.68 -8.68
N ASP A 343 1.33 -12.20 -7.49
CA ASP A 343 1.13 -12.92 -6.22
C ASP A 343 -0.38 -13.12 -5.89
N ILE A 344 -1.23 -12.12 -6.17
CA ILE A 344 -2.68 -12.18 -5.93
C ILE A 344 -3.34 -13.14 -6.92
N GLU A 345 -2.89 -13.18 -8.18
CA GLU A 345 -3.41 -14.07 -9.20
C GLU A 345 -3.31 -15.55 -8.76
N GLU A 346 -2.18 -15.95 -8.17
CA GLU A 346 -2.02 -17.31 -7.62
C GLU A 346 -3.04 -17.62 -6.52
N LYS A 347 -3.33 -16.66 -5.64
CA LYS A 347 -4.34 -16.82 -4.58
C LYS A 347 -5.76 -16.90 -5.14
N LEU A 348 -6.05 -16.11 -6.16
CA LEU A 348 -7.34 -16.14 -6.86
C LEU A 348 -7.57 -17.50 -7.53
N LEU A 349 -6.53 -18.11 -8.12
CA LEU A 349 -6.60 -19.46 -8.68
C LEU A 349 -6.96 -20.50 -7.62
N GLY A 350 -6.31 -20.46 -6.45
CA GLY A 350 -6.61 -21.36 -5.34
C GLY A 350 -8.04 -21.21 -4.79
N MET A 351 -8.52 -19.97 -4.63
CA MET A 351 -9.91 -19.71 -4.23
C MET A 351 -10.89 -20.28 -5.25
N LYS A 352 -10.64 -20.02 -6.54
CA LYS A 352 -11.48 -20.49 -7.64
C LYS A 352 -11.55 -22.02 -7.67
N ASP A 353 -10.45 -22.72 -7.44
CA ASP A 353 -10.44 -24.19 -7.37
C ASP A 353 -11.31 -24.69 -6.20
N HIS A 354 -11.26 -24.05 -5.02
CA HIS A 354 -12.16 -24.38 -3.92
C HIS A 354 -13.64 -24.09 -4.21
N VAL A 355 -13.97 -23.04 -4.97
CA VAL A 355 -15.36 -22.79 -5.39
C VAL A 355 -15.84 -23.90 -6.35
N LEU A 356 -15.00 -24.30 -7.31
CA LEU A 356 -15.34 -25.35 -8.27
C LEU A 356 -15.54 -26.72 -7.62
N GLU A 357 -14.80 -27.04 -6.56
CA GLU A 357 -14.98 -28.27 -5.76
C GLU A 357 -16.35 -28.35 -5.06
N ASN A 358 -16.98 -27.20 -4.82
CA ASN A 358 -18.21 -27.08 -4.04
C ASN A 358 -19.44 -26.72 -4.86
N VAL A 359 -19.32 -26.61 -6.19
CA VAL A 359 -20.44 -26.26 -7.08
C VAL A 359 -20.77 -27.41 -8.04
N GLU A 360 -22.07 -27.68 -8.21
CA GLU A 360 -22.57 -28.71 -9.12
C GLU A 360 -22.32 -28.35 -10.61
N GLN A 361 -22.12 -29.38 -11.45
CA GLN A 361 -21.84 -29.19 -12.88
C GLN A 361 -22.97 -28.47 -13.63
N ASP A 362 -24.21 -28.65 -13.21
CA ASP A 362 -25.40 -28.03 -13.82
C ASP A 362 -25.36 -26.50 -13.72
N VAL A 363 -24.80 -25.95 -12.63
CA VAL A 363 -24.62 -24.50 -12.44
C VAL A 363 -23.57 -23.98 -13.43
N THR A 364 -22.52 -24.75 -13.68
CA THR A 364 -21.48 -24.39 -14.65
C THR A 364 -22.04 -24.33 -16.07
N GLU A 365 -22.95 -25.25 -16.41
CA GLU A 365 -23.60 -25.28 -17.72
C GLU A 365 -24.59 -24.11 -17.90
N TYR A 366 -25.34 -23.76 -16.84
CA TYR A 366 -26.17 -22.56 -16.85
C TYR A 366 -25.36 -21.27 -17.11
N ILE A 367 -24.22 -21.11 -16.43
CA ILE A 367 -23.35 -19.94 -16.60
C ILE A 367 -22.78 -19.85 -18.02
N ARG A 368 -22.43 -20.99 -18.63
CA ARG A 368 -21.99 -21.03 -20.03
C ARG A 368 -23.02 -20.45 -20.98
N ASN A 369 -24.30 -20.80 -20.79
CA ASN A 369 -25.38 -20.29 -21.61
C ASN A 369 -25.58 -18.79 -21.37
N LEU A 370 -25.57 -18.35 -20.11
CA LEU A 370 -25.63 -16.94 -19.75
C LEU A 370 -24.53 -16.11 -20.44
N LEU A 371 -23.29 -16.59 -20.42
CA LEU A 371 -22.16 -15.90 -21.05
C LEU A 371 -22.29 -15.79 -22.57
N ASN A 372 -22.85 -16.81 -23.22
CA ASN A 372 -23.10 -16.78 -24.66
C ASN A 372 -24.18 -15.76 -25.05
N ASP A 373 -25.14 -15.50 -24.16
CA ASP A 373 -26.19 -14.50 -24.35
C ASP A 373 -25.68 -13.08 -24.07
N GLU A 374 -24.86 -12.91 -23.03
CA GLU A 374 -24.37 -11.60 -22.56
C GLU A 374 -23.15 -11.07 -23.34
N ILE A 375 -22.34 -11.96 -23.96
CA ILE A 375 -21.13 -11.57 -24.71
C ILE A 375 -21.31 -11.88 -26.21
N PRO A 376 -21.71 -10.88 -27.02
CA PRO A 376 -21.86 -11.04 -28.46
C PRO A 376 -20.57 -11.55 -29.13
N GLY A 377 -20.70 -12.64 -29.90
CA GLY A 377 -19.60 -13.24 -30.64
C GLY A 377 -18.87 -14.38 -29.91
N LEU A 378 -19.11 -14.59 -28.62
CA LEU A 378 -18.44 -15.63 -27.82
C LEU A 378 -18.67 -17.04 -28.37
N SER A 379 -19.92 -17.36 -28.75
CA SER A 379 -20.30 -18.65 -29.35
C SER A 379 -19.73 -18.89 -30.75
N SER A 380 -19.26 -17.84 -31.42
CA SER A 380 -18.74 -17.89 -32.79
C SER A 380 -17.22 -18.03 -32.89
N VAL A 381 -16.50 -18.02 -31.76
CA VAL A 381 -15.03 -18.14 -31.75
C VAL A 381 -14.64 -19.59 -32.03
N SER A 382 -13.68 -19.77 -32.94
CA SER A 382 -13.16 -21.10 -33.32
C SER A 382 -12.66 -21.89 -32.08
N PRO A 383 -13.08 -23.15 -31.92
CA PRO A 383 -12.65 -23.99 -30.81
C PRO A 383 -11.19 -24.39 -30.97
N SER A 384 -10.29 -23.64 -30.33
CA SER A 384 -8.89 -24.02 -30.11
C SER A 384 -8.64 -24.26 -28.62
N SER A 385 -7.56 -24.97 -28.28
CA SER A 385 -7.14 -25.17 -26.88
C SER A 385 -6.98 -23.84 -26.14
N GLU A 386 -6.42 -22.83 -26.78
CA GLU A 386 -6.24 -21.49 -26.22
C GLU A 386 -7.55 -20.70 -26.07
N THR A 387 -8.49 -20.79 -27.02
CA THR A 387 -9.82 -20.19 -26.88
C THR A 387 -10.61 -20.86 -25.75
N ALA A 388 -10.44 -22.17 -25.57
CA ALA A 388 -11.06 -22.90 -24.47
C ALA A 388 -10.56 -22.42 -23.09
N VAL A 389 -9.29 -22.02 -22.97
CA VAL A 389 -8.76 -21.40 -21.73
C VAL A 389 -9.42 -20.05 -21.46
N ILE A 390 -9.61 -19.21 -22.48
CA ILE A 390 -10.31 -17.91 -22.34
C ILE A 390 -11.76 -18.12 -21.90
N TYR A 391 -12.46 -19.05 -22.58
CA TYR A 391 -13.86 -19.36 -22.26
C TYR A 391 -13.99 -19.92 -20.85
N LYS A 392 -13.10 -20.83 -20.45
CA LYS A 392 -13.04 -21.36 -19.09
C LYS A 392 -12.81 -20.24 -18.07
N ALA A 393 -11.87 -19.33 -18.32
CA ALA A 393 -11.62 -18.21 -17.42
C ALA A 393 -12.84 -17.30 -17.25
N LEU A 394 -13.60 -17.03 -18.31
CA LEU A 394 -14.87 -16.27 -18.23
C LEU A 394 -15.92 -17.00 -17.39
N VAL A 395 -16.08 -18.31 -17.59
CA VAL A 395 -17.00 -19.15 -16.81
C VAL A 395 -16.60 -19.17 -15.34
N ASP A 396 -15.31 -19.36 -15.06
CA ASP A 396 -14.77 -19.42 -13.70
C ASP A 396 -14.98 -18.07 -12.97
N ALA A 397 -14.71 -16.93 -13.62
CA ALA A 397 -14.93 -15.61 -13.04
C ALA A 397 -16.42 -15.33 -12.78
N GLU A 398 -17.30 -15.65 -13.74
CA GLU A 398 -18.74 -15.47 -13.57
C GLU A 398 -19.31 -16.40 -12.50
N LEU A 399 -18.79 -17.62 -12.37
CA LEU A 399 -19.18 -18.54 -11.31
C LEU A 399 -18.88 -17.98 -9.93
N VAL A 400 -17.65 -17.51 -9.71
CA VAL A 400 -17.26 -16.93 -8.42
C VAL A 400 -18.10 -15.68 -8.11
N TYR A 401 -18.41 -14.85 -9.12
CA TYR A 401 -19.32 -13.72 -8.99
C TYR A 401 -20.73 -14.14 -8.56
N GLN A 402 -21.32 -15.13 -9.23
CA GLN A 402 -22.68 -15.60 -8.91
C GLN A 402 -22.75 -16.26 -7.53
N VAL A 403 -21.71 -17.01 -7.14
CA VAL A 403 -21.62 -17.60 -5.80
C VAL A 403 -21.58 -16.49 -4.73
N TYR A 404 -20.78 -15.45 -4.94
CA TYR A 404 -20.69 -14.30 -4.03
C TYR A 404 -22.02 -13.50 -3.93
N VAL A 405 -22.61 -13.12 -5.07
CA VAL A 405 -23.85 -12.31 -5.09
C VAL A 405 -25.03 -13.05 -4.47
N ASN A 406 -25.10 -14.38 -4.65
CA ASN A 406 -26.13 -15.20 -4.02
C ASN A 406 -25.83 -15.54 -2.55
N ASN A 407 -24.72 -15.03 -1.99
CA ASN A 407 -24.23 -15.30 -0.64
C ASN A 407 -24.06 -16.80 -0.35
N ASN A 408 -23.71 -17.57 -1.38
CA ASN A 408 -23.37 -18.97 -1.28
C ASN A 408 -21.88 -19.09 -0.92
N LEU A 409 -21.53 -20.04 -0.04
CA LEU A 409 -20.14 -20.26 0.41
C LEU A 409 -19.45 -19.01 1.02
N PRO A 410 -20.07 -18.31 2.01
CA PRO A 410 -19.47 -17.12 2.64
C PRO A 410 -18.17 -17.43 3.40
N ASN A 411 -17.93 -18.71 3.73
CA ASN A 411 -16.68 -19.17 4.33
C ASN A 411 -15.51 -19.18 3.33
N ILE A 412 -15.80 -19.21 2.02
CA ILE A 412 -14.82 -19.27 0.93
C ILE A 412 -14.59 -17.88 0.34
N ILE A 413 -15.66 -17.14 0.02
CA ILE A 413 -15.57 -15.77 -0.52
C ILE A 413 -16.05 -14.79 0.55
N LYS A 414 -15.10 -14.12 1.21
CA LYS A 414 -15.39 -13.17 2.30
C LYS A 414 -15.62 -11.74 1.82
N ASP A 415 -15.11 -11.40 0.64
CA ASP A 415 -15.05 -10.03 0.13
C ASP A 415 -15.30 -10.00 -1.38
N GLY A 416 -16.01 -8.99 -1.87
CA GLY A 416 -16.33 -8.80 -3.28
C GLY A 416 -15.14 -8.35 -4.14
N VAL A 417 -14.01 -8.00 -3.53
CA VAL A 417 -12.76 -7.70 -4.27
C VAL A 417 -12.24 -8.91 -5.04
N TYR A 418 -12.42 -10.12 -4.51
CA TYR A 418 -11.93 -11.34 -5.16
C TYR A 418 -12.67 -11.67 -6.47
N PRO A 419 -14.02 -11.68 -6.52
CA PRO A 419 -14.72 -11.80 -7.79
C PRO A 419 -14.40 -10.63 -8.74
N LEU A 420 -14.20 -9.41 -8.23
CA LEU A 420 -13.81 -8.25 -9.05
C LEU A 420 -12.49 -8.51 -9.78
N LEU A 421 -11.47 -8.94 -9.04
CA LEU A 421 -10.14 -9.17 -9.61
C LEU A 421 -10.10 -10.39 -10.55
N LEU A 422 -10.91 -11.43 -10.31
CA LEU A 422 -10.99 -12.60 -11.20
C LEU A 422 -11.46 -12.25 -12.62
N PHE A 423 -12.27 -11.21 -12.80
CA PHE A 423 -12.71 -10.77 -14.13
C PHE A 423 -11.60 -10.18 -15.00
N ILE A 424 -10.44 -9.86 -14.42
CA ILE A 424 -9.29 -9.30 -15.16
C ILE A 424 -8.63 -10.38 -16.03
N ARG A 425 -8.47 -11.58 -15.47
CA ARG A 425 -7.72 -12.68 -16.11
C ARG A 425 -8.24 -13.07 -17.50
N PRO A 426 -9.55 -13.22 -17.72
CA PRO A 426 -10.09 -13.46 -19.07
C PRO A 426 -9.61 -12.44 -20.10
N LEU A 427 -9.57 -11.15 -19.75
CA LEU A 427 -9.12 -10.11 -20.65
C LEU A 427 -7.62 -10.15 -20.89
N GLU A 428 -6.80 -10.42 -19.88
CA GLU A 428 -5.35 -10.56 -20.09
C GLU A 428 -5.01 -11.68 -21.07
N LEU A 429 -5.69 -12.83 -20.94
CA LEU A 429 -5.56 -13.96 -21.86
C LEU A 429 -6.03 -13.58 -23.26
N MET A 430 -7.13 -12.83 -23.35
CA MET A 430 -7.55 -12.25 -24.60
C MET A 430 -6.42 -11.37 -25.14
N VAL A 431 -6.05 -10.28 -24.49
CA VAL A 431 -5.03 -9.31 -24.94
C VAL A 431 -3.74 -10.01 -25.41
N ALA A 432 -3.24 -10.97 -24.62
CA ALA A 432 -2.06 -11.77 -24.94
C ALA A 432 -2.19 -12.57 -26.24
N ARG A 433 -3.40 -12.96 -26.64
CA ARG A 433 -3.69 -13.64 -27.92
C ARG A 433 -3.91 -12.64 -29.05
N GLY A 434 -4.78 -11.66 -28.82
CA GLY A 434 -5.41 -10.86 -29.86
C GLY A 434 -4.63 -9.63 -30.29
N ILE A 435 -3.90 -9.00 -29.36
CA ILE A 435 -3.22 -7.71 -29.61
C ILE A 435 -1.76 -7.93 -29.94
N ARG A 436 -1.32 -7.34 -31.06
CA ARG A 436 0.09 -7.33 -31.49
C ARG A 436 0.51 -5.93 -31.83
N PHE A 437 1.64 -5.47 -31.30
CA PHE A 437 2.22 -4.19 -31.65
C PHE A 437 3.33 -4.37 -32.69
N SER A 438 3.28 -3.54 -33.74
CA SER A 438 4.25 -3.57 -34.84
C SER A 438 5.58 -2.95 -34.45
N GLU A 439 6.64 -3.26 -35.21
CA GLU A 439 7.94 -2.60 -35.03
C GLU A 439 7.86 -1.12 -35.42
N GLU A 440 7.05 -0.78 -36.43
CA GLU A 440 6.78 0.59 -36.82
C GLU A 440 6.12 1.38 -35.69
N GLY A 441 5.14 0.79 -35.00
CA GLY A 441 4.51 1.39 -33.82
C GLY A 441 5.52 1.60 -32.68
N ASN A 442 6.44 0.64 -32.48
CA ASN A 442 7.52 0.76 -31.51
C ASN A 442 8.52 1.86 -31.84
N LYS A 443 8.79 2.13 -33.11
CA LYS A 443 9.62 3.26 -33.53
C LYS A 443 8.88 4.57 -33.31
N LEU A 444 7.64 4.65 -33.77
CA LEU A 444 6.84 5.87 -33.69
C LEU A 444 6.65 6.33 -32.23
N ARG A 445 6.31 5.42 -31.30
CA ARG A 445 6.10 5.80 -29.89
C ARG A 445 7.32 6.49 -29.27
N ARG A 446 8.54 6.10 -29.65
CA ARG A 446 9.79 6.68 -29.16
C ARG A 446 10.03 8.08 -29.73
N VAL A 447 9.59 8.32 -30.96
CA VAL A 447 9.70 9.62 -31.63
C VAL A 447 8.71 10.62 -31.04
N ILE A 448 7.45 10.22 -30.81
CA ILE A 448 6.40 11.14 -30.37
C ILE A 448 6.42 11.45 -28.87
N LYS A 449 7.34 10.87 -28.07
CA LYS A 449 7.36 11.01 -26.60
C LYS A 449 7.36 12.47 -26.14
N GLU A 450 8.07 13.35 -26.84
CA GLU A 450 8.14 14.77 -26.52
C GLU A 450 6.85 15.52 -26.86
N GLU A 451 6.17 15.14 -27.93
CA GLU A 451 4.86 15.68 -28.30
C GLU A 451 3.77 15.24 -27.30
N VAL A 452 3.86 14.01 -26.80
CA VAL A 452 2.99 13.52 -25.73
C VAL A 452 3.19 14.33 -24.46
N ARG A 453 4.46 14.63 -24.10
CA ARG A 453 4.80 15.43 -22.91
C ARG A 453 4.18 16.83 -22.94
N THR A 454 4.10 17.44 -24.13
CA THR A 454 3.48 18.77 -24.32
C THR A 454 1.95 18.71 -24.49
N GLY A 455 1.37 17.51 -24.52
CA GLY A 455 -0.08 17.31 -24.55
C GLY A 455 -0.69 17.30 -25.95
N ALA A 456 0.08 17.01 -27.00
CA ALA A 456 -0.38 17.08 -28.39
C ALA A 456 -1.61 16.22 -28.73
N TYR A 457 -1.86 15.16 -27.95
CA TYR A 457 -2.94 14.17 -28.18
C TYR A 457 -4.08 14.28 -27.17
N LYS A 458 -4.16 15.40 -26.43
CA LYS A 458 -5.16 15.58 -25.36
C LYS A 458 -6.60 15.47 -25.86
N GLU A 459 -6.94 16.14 -26.96
CA GLU A 459 -8.29 16.13 -27.54
C GLU A 459 -8.73 14.72 -27.97
N VAL A 460 -7.77 13.93 -28.47
CA VAL A 460 -8.00 12.53 -28.87
C VAL A 460 -8.30 11.67 -27.63
N PHE A 461 -7.57 11.90 -26.53
CA PHE A 461 -7.82 11.20 -25.27
C PHE A 461 -9.14 11.61 -24.62
N GLU A 462 -9.50 12.90 -24.64
CA GLU A 462 -10.81 13.39 -24.19
C GLU A 462 -11.96 12.73 -24.98
N SER A 463 -11.74 12.46 -26.27
CA SER A 463 -12.70 11.73 -27.11
C SER A 463 -12.84 10.24 -26.74
N VAL A 464 -11.81 9.63 -26.14
CA VAL A 464 -11.90 8.27 -25.54
C VAL A 464 -12.72 8.33 -24.25
N GLN A 465 -12.42 9.29 -23.37
CA GLN A 465 -13.12 9.49 -22.11
C GLN A 465 -14.62 9.75 -22.32
N GLN A 466 -15.00 10.64 -23.24
CA GLN A 466 -16.39 10.95 -23.55
C GLN A 466 -17.19 9.72 -24.01
N ARG A 467 -16.60 8.85 -24.84
CA ARG A 467 -17.27 7.63 -25.32
C ARG A 467 -17.48 6.60 -24.22
N LEU A 468 -16.56 6.55 -23.26
CA LEU A 468 -16.67 5.71 -22.07
C LEU A 468 -17.81 6.22 -21.16
N GLU A 469 -17.83 7.52 -20.88
CA GLU A 469 -18.87 8.19 -20.07
C GLU A 469 -20.26 8.05 -20.66
N GLN A 470 -20.41 8.14 -21.99
CA GLN A 470 -21.68 7.92 -22.69
C GLN A 470 -22.24 6.52 -22.49
N LYS A 471 -21.38 5.51 -22.28
CA LYS A 471 -21.81 4.12 -22.06
C LYS A 471 -22.04 3.80 -20.60
N LYS A 472 -21.15 4.25 -19.72
CA LYS A 472 -21.30 4.12 -18.27
C LYS A 472 -20.54 5.26 -17.59
N PRO A 473 -21.24 6.25 -16.99
CA PRO A 473 -20.61 7.46 -16.45
C PRO A 473 -19.50 7.19 -15.44
N GLU A 474 -19.69 6.20 -14.57
CA GLU A 474 -18.73 5.76 -13.55
C GLU A 474 -17.37 5.36 -14.14
N LEU A 475 -17.33 4.89 -15.39
CA LEU A 475 -16.07 4.48 -16.02
C LEU A 475 -15.18 5.67 -16.38
N GLY A 476 -15.77 6.84 -16.66
CA GLY A 476 -15.03 8.05 -17.05
C GLY A 476 -14.09 8.54 -15.96
N SER A 477 -14.54 8.54 -14.70
CA SER A 477 -13.75 9.02 -13.56
C SER A 477 -12.48 8.21 -13.31
N TYR A 478 -12.43 6.94 -13.72
CA TYR A 478 -11.19 6.18 -13.61
C TYR A 478 -10.13 6.63 -14.61
N LEU A 479 -10.49 7.37 -15.67
CA LEU A 479 -9.54 7.91 -16.64
C LEU A 479 -9.02 9.31 -16.31
N ASP A 480 -9.48 9.90 -15.21
CA ASP A 480 -9.07 11.23 -14.79
C ASP A 480 -7.57 11.28 -14.46
N ASN A 481 -6.88 12.32 -14.94
CA ASN A 481 -5.45 12.57 -14.70
C ASN A 481 -4.46 11.51 -15.22
N ILE A 482 -4.92 10.53 -16.02
CA ILE A 482 -4.04 9.53 -16.63
C ILE A 482 -3.16 10.15 -17.72
N TYR A 483 -3.74 10.97 -18.59
CA TYR A 483 -3.02 11.66 -19.67
C TYR A 483 -2.47 13.02 -19.19
N PRO A 484 -1.26 13.45 -19.62
CA PRO A 484 -0.34 12.78 -20.52
C PRO A 484 0.59 11.76 -19.83
N LYS A 485 0.59 11.69 -18.50
CA LYS A 485 1.62 11.02 -17.71
C LYS A 485 1.78 9.53 -18.05
N ALA A 486 0.68 8.76 -18.02
CA ALA A 486 0.73 7.32 -18.26
C ALA A 486 1.07 7.00 -19.73
N PHE A 487 0.55 7.78 -20.68
CA PHE A 487 0.89 7.59 -22.09
C PHE A 487 2.34 7.96 -22.40
N TYR A 488 2.84 9.03 -21.77
CA TYR A 488 4.27 9.40 -21.83
C TYR A 488 5.16 8.29 -21.27
N SER A 489 4.75 7.67 -20.15
CA SER A 489 5.44 6.51 -19.57
C SER A 489 5.49 5.34 -20.55
N PHE A 490 4.37 5.01 -21.19
CA PHE A 490 4.31 3.99 -22.25
C PHE A 490 5.23 4.30 -23.44
N CYS A 491 5.23 5.54 -23.93
CA CYS A 491 6.11 5.99 -25.02
C CYS A 491 7.59 5.91 -24.65
N SER A 492 7.92 6.16 -23.38
CA SER A 492 9.29 6.18 -22.86
C SER A 492 9.82 4.79 -22.46
N ASN A 493 8.96 3.77 -22.38
CA ASN A 493 9.36 2.45 -21.88
C ASN A 493 10.17 1.64 -22.92
N SER A 494 11.46 1.39 -22.68
CA SER A 494 12.29 0.65 -23.64
C SER A 494 11.89 -0.81 -23.87
N TYR A 495 11.14 -1.43 -22.96
CA TYR A 495 10.86 -2.87 -22.92
C TYR A 495 9.47 -3.31 -23.40
N ILE A 496 8.75 -2.45 -24.14
CA ILE A 496 7.44 -2.81 -24.70
C ILE A 496 7.58 -3.96 -25.71
N LYS A 497 7.05 -5.13 -25.34
CA LYS A 497 7.02 -6.33 -26.18
C LYS A 497 5.96 -6.19 -27.29
N GLN A 498 6.18 -6.88 -28.42
CA GLN A 498 5.16 -6.96 -29.48
C GLN A 498 3.88 -7.68 -29.03
N LYS A 499 3.99 -8.58 -28.06
CA LYS A 499 2.86 -9.21 -27.37
C LYS A 499 2.86 -8.72 -25.93
N THR A 500 1.74 -8.21 -25.46
CA THR A 500 1.54 -7.85 -24.06
C THR A 500 0.41 -8.67 -23.47
N ASN A 501 0.48 -8.92 -22.17
CA ASN A 501 -0.60 -9.43 -21.33
C ASN A 501 -1.13 -8.35 -20.38
N HIS A 502 -0.51 -7.16 -20.35
CA HIS A 502 -0.94 -6.06 -19.50
C HIS A 502 -2.00 -5.21 -20.22
N LEU A 503 -3.07 -4.90 -19.50
CA LEU A 503 -4.24 -4.19 -20.05
C LEU A 503 -3.92 -2.72 -20.37
N ASP A 504 -3.08 -2.08 -19.56
CA ASP A 504 -2.63 -0.70 -19.78
C ASP A 504 -1.83 -0.56 -21.08
N GLN A 505 -0.83 -1.42 -21.29
CA GLN A 505 0.00 -1.44 -22.48
C GLN A 505 -0.84 -1.72 -23.71
N ALA A 506 -1.78 -2.66 -23.61
CA ALA A 506 -2.71 -2.97 -24.69
C ALA A 506 -3.61 -1.79 -25.06
N GLY A 507 -4.13 -1.09 -24.05
CA GLY A 507 -4.88 0.16 -24.23
C GLY A 507 -4.07 1.20 -24.99
N TRP A 508 -2.82 1.44 -24.57
CA TRP A 508 -1.95 2.42 -25.23
C TRP A 508 -1.46 2.00 -26.62
N MET A 509 -1.19 0.70 -26.84
CA MET A 509 -0.88 0.16 -28.17
C MET A 509 -2.03 0.42 -29.16
N LEU A 510 -3.28 0.23 -28.71
CA LEU A 510 -4.46 0.53 -29.51
C LEU A 510 -4.70 2.04 -29.65
N PHE A 511 -4.39 2.83 -28.62
CA PHE A 511 -4.48 4.29 -28.69
C PHE A 511 -3.56 4.90 -29.75
N MET A 512 -2.36 4.34 -29.97
CA MET A 512 -1.44 4.75 -31.05
C MET A 512 -2.07 4.68 -32.45
N LEU A 513 -3.06 3.80 -32.67
CA LEU A 513 -3.80 3.76 -33.94
C LEU A 513 -4.78 4.93 -34.09
N ILE A 514 -5.31 5.39 -32.97
CA ILE A 514 -6.26 6.51 -32.91
C ILE A 514 -5.52 7.82 -33.18
N THR A 515 -4.32 7.99 -32.62
CA THR A 515 -3.51 9.20 -32.79
C THR A 515 -3.06 9.46 -34.24
N GLU A 516 -2.92 8.41 -35.04
CA GLU A 516 -2.59 8.50 -36.47
C GLU A 516 -3.77 8.91 -37.36
N GLY A 517 -4.97 9.12 -36.79
CA GLY A 517 -6.17 9.52 -37.55
C GLY A 517 -6.75 8.42 -38.45
N ASN A 518 -6.26 7.19 -38.35
CA ASN A 518 -6.67 6.05 -39.19
C ASN A 518 -7.87 5.25 -38.61
N ALA A 519 -8.40 5.65 -37.46
CA ALA A 519 -9.47 4.95 -36.76
C ALA A 519 -10.78 5.75 -36.77
N GLU A 520 -11.70 5.39 -37.67
CA GLU A 520 -13.11 5.86 -37.64
C GLU A 520 -14.00 4.97 -36.76
N ASP A 521 -13.50 3.82 -36.30
CA ASP A 521 -14.30 2.84 -35.55
C ASP A 521 -14.49 3.28 -34.10
N GLU A 522 -15.71 3.72 -33.75
CA GLU A 522 -16.09 4.08 -32.38
C GLU A 522 -15.85 2.95 -31.37
N GLY A 523 -15.91 1.70 -31.81
CA GLY A 523 -15.62 0.53 -30.99
C GLY A 523 -14.16 0.49 -30.51
N LEU A 524 -13.21 1.01 -31.30
CA LEU A 524 -11.80 1.08 -30.90
C LEU A 524 -11.58 2.09 -29.78
N TYR A 525 -12.16 3.28 -29.87
CA TYR A 525 -12.06 4.28 -28.80
C TYR A 525 -12.64 3.75 -27.49
N LEU A 526 -13.81 3.11 -27.57
CA LEU A 526 -14.43 2.51 -26.40
C LEU A 526 -13.58 1.38 -25.81
N LEU A 527 -12.99 0.52 -26.64
CA LEU A 527 -12.11 -0.55 -26.19
C LEU A 527 -10.86 0.00 -25.48
N VAL A 528 -10.22 1.04 -26.02
CA VAL A 528 -9.08 1.71 -25.36
C VAL A 528 -9.48 2.20 -23.98
N GLY A 529 -10.60 2.93 -23.88
CA GLY A 529 -11.08 3.47 -22.61
C GLY A 529 -11.39 2.36 -21.59
N LEU A 530 -12.02 1.27 -22.02
CA LEU A 530 -12.35 0.14 -21.16
C LEU A 530 -11.11 -0.57 -20.61
N LEU A 531 -10.11 -0.85 -21.46
CA LEU A 531 -8.87 -1.51 -21.02
C LEU A 531 -8.11 -0.67 -19.99
N LEU A 532 -8.02 0.65 -20.23
CA LEU A 532 -7.37 1.57 -19.29
C LEU A 532 -8.16 1.70 -17.98
N ALA A 533 -9.49 1.78 -18.04
CA ALA A 533 -10.33 1.91 -16.85
C ALA A 533 -10.30 0.64 -15.99
N ILE A 534 -10.33 -0.55 -16.61
CA ILE A 534 -10.17 -1.83 -15.92
C ILE A 534 -8.82 -1.90 -15.20
N ASN A 535 -7.75 -1.42 -15.84
CA ASN A 535 -6.43 -1.37 -15.22
C ASN A 535 -6.40 -0.45 -13.99
N GLN A 536 -7.01 0.73 -14.07
CA GLN A 536 -7.09 1.63 -12.91
C GLN A 536 -7.95 1.05 -11.79
N LEU A 537 -9.08 0.42 -12.15
CA LEU A 537 -9.96 -0.23 -11.19
C LEU A 537 -9.26 -1.39 -10.48
N ARG A 538 -8.46 -2.19 -11.21
CA ARG A 538 -7.56 -3.19 -10.61
C ARG A 538 -6.60 -2.54 -9.62
N ASN A 539 -5.89 -1.51 -10.04
CA ASN A 539 -4.85 -0.86 -9.23
C ASN A 539 -5.40 -0.27 -7.93
N LYS A 540 -6.66 0.20 -7.93
CA LYS A 540 -7.36 0.66 -6.73
C LYS A 540 -7.39 -0.40 -5.62
N TYR A 541 -7.43 -1.69 -5.97
CA TYR A 541 -7.59 -2.80 -5.03
C TYR A 541 -6.31 -3.59 -4.77
N ILE A 542 -5.19 -3.22 -5.40
CA ILE A 542 -3.89 -3.86 -5.18
C ILE A 542 -3.03 -2.92 -4.35
N GLN A 543 -2.70 -3.34 -3.13
CA GLN A 543 -1.76 -2.61 -2.30
C GLN A 543 -0.32 -3.08 -2.61
N PRO A 544 0.60 -2.19 -3.00
CA PRO A 544 1.98 -2.53 -3.37
C PRO A 544 2.76 -3.37 -2.34
N LEU A 545 2.40 -3.26 -1.06
CA LEU A 545 3.10 -3.91 0.05
C LEU A 545 2.32 -5.01 0.75
N LYS A 546 1.06 -5.27 0.38
CA LYS A 546 0.28 -6.39 0.94
C LYS A 546 0.15 -7.50 -0.10
N ASN A 547 0.27 -8.74 0.36
CA ASN A 547 -0.05 -9.93 -0.46
C ASN A 547 -1.56 -10.22 -0.50
N THR A 548 -2.40 -9.34 0.04
CA THR A 548 -3.86 -9.46 0.06
C THR A 548 -4.49 -8.23 -0.59
N PRO A 549 -5.56 -8.39 -1.38
CA PRO A 549 -6.29 -7.25 -1.94
C PRO A 549 -6.84 -6.33 -0.86
N VAL A 550 -7.00 -5.05 -1.19
CA VAL A 550 -7.75 -4.09 -0.38
C VAL A 550 -9.23 -4.46 -0.44
N SER A 551 -9.91 -4.43 0.70
CA SER A 551 -11.34 -4.76 0.76
C SER A 551 -12.20 -3.89 -0.15
N LEU A 552 -13.30 -4.46 -0.67
CA LEU A 552 -14.20 -3.74 -1.55
C LEU A 552 -14.93 -2.61 -0.79
N GLU A 553 -14.56 -1.37 -1.08
CA GLU A 553 -15.21 -0.18 -0.47
C GLU A 553 -16.56 0.14 -1.12
N ASP A 554 -16.66 0.03 -2.44
CA ASP A 554 -17.88 0.27 -3.21
C ASP A 554 -18.30 -1.00 -3.95
N VAL A 555 -19.52 -1.46 -3.67
CA VAL A 555 -20.11 -2.64 -4.33
C VAL A 555 -20.38 -2.37 -5.81
N SER A 556 -20.57 -1.10 -6.20
CA SER A 556 -20.79 -0.71 -7.58
C SER A 556 -19.61 -1.09 -8.48
N ASP A 557 -18.37 -1.00 -7.96
CA ASP A 557 -17.12 -1.31 -8.67
C ASP A 557 -17.10 -2.74 -9.21
N LEU A 558 -17.68 -3.70 -8.49
CA LEU A 558 -17.80 -5.09 -8.96
C LEU A 558 -18.71 -5.19 -10.20
N SER A 559 -19.83 -4.47 -10.19
CA SER A 559 -20.76 -4.43 -11.34
C SER A 559 -20.16 -3.67 -12.54
N VAL A 560 -19.35 -2.64 -12.27
CA VAL A 560 -18.60 -1.88 -13.26
C VAL A 560 -17.57 -2.77 -13.93
N MET A 561 -16.78 -3.50 -13.13
CA MET A 561 -15.77 -4.44 -13.63
C MET A 561 -16.39 -5.51 -14.53
N ARG A 562 -17.45 -6.19 -14.06
CA ARG A 562 -18.16 -7.22 -14.84
C ARG A 562 -18.64 -6.67 -16.19
N TYR A 563 -19.31 -5.51 -16.19
CA TYR A 563 -19.77 -4.85 -17.41
C TYR A 563 -18.61 -4.51 -18.36
N ALA A 564 -17.55 -3.89 -17.83
CA ALA A 564 -16.41 -3.45 -18.62
C ALA A 564 -15.69 -4.64 -19.27
N VAL A 565 -15.59 -5.76 -18.56
CA VAL A 565 -14.97 -6.99 -19.06
C VAL A 565 -15.80 -7.63 -20.17
N TYR A 566 -17.12 -7.75 -19.98
CA TYR A 566 -18.00 -8.31 -21.01
C TYR A 566 -17.98 -7.45 -22.27
N LYS A 567 -18.07 -6.13 -22.10
CA LYS A 567 -18.07 -5.20 -23.23
C LYS A 567 -16.73 -5.22 -23.97
N SER A 568 -15.61 -5.28 -23.24
CA SER A 568 -14.28 -5.41 -23.83
C SER A 568 -14.14 -6.70 -24.61
N ALA A 569 -14.58 -7.84 -24.05
CA ALA A 569 -14.53 -9.13 -24.72
C ALA A 569 -15.33 -9.11 -26.03
N ALA A 570 -16.55 -8.57 -26.01
CA ALA A 570 -17.39 -8.43 -27.20
C ALA A 570 -16.77 -7.53 -28.27
N LEU A 571 -16.16 -6.40 -27.88
CA LEU A 571 -15.44 -5.52 -28.80
C LEU A 571 -14.21 -6.22 -29.40
N MET A 572 -13.41 -6.90 -28.57
CA MET A 572 -12.23 -7.62 -29.04
C MET A 572 -12.58 -8.74 -30.04
N MET A 573 -13.71 -9.43 -29.86
CA MET A 573 -14.16 -10.48 -30.78
C MET A 573 -14.78 -9.93 -32.08
N SER A 574 -15.36 -8.73 -32.05
CA SER A 574 -16.03 -8.12 -33.20
C SER A 574 -15.09 -7.28 -34.08
N LEU A 575 -14.14 -6.59 -33.47
CA LEU A 575 -13.19 -5.71 -34.16
C LEU A 575 -12.12 -6.51 -34.90
N ASN A 576 -11.75 -6.04 -36.09
CA ASN A 576 -10.62 -6.56 -36.86
C ASN A 576 -9.72 -5.40 -37.28
N ILE A 577 -8.65 -5.20 -36.52
CA ILE A 577 -7.80 -4.01 -36.62
C ILE A 577 -6.46 -4.42 -37.22
N LYS A 578 -5.99 -3.63 -38.18
CA LYS A 578 -4.68 -3.77 -38.82
C LYS A 578 -3.99 -2.41 -38.85
N GLY A 579 -2.69 -2.37 -38.60
CA GLY A 579 -1.91 -1.13 -38.59
C GLY A 579 -0.76 -1.23 -37.58
N LEU A 580 -0.47 -0.11 -36.91
CA LEU A 580 0.56 -0.04 -35.86
C LEU A 580 0.32 -1.03 -34.71
N ALA A 581 -0.95 -1.29 -34.39
CA ALA A 581 -1.39 -2.44 -33.62
C ALA A 581 -2.34 -3.30 -34.47
N LYS A 582 -2.36 -4.60 -34.18
CA LYS A 582 -3.26 -5.57 -34.79
C LYS A 582 -4.12 -6.18 -33.69
N LEU A 583 -5.42 -6.26 -33.95
CA LEU A 583 -6.40 -6.97 -33.12
C LEU A 583 -7.13 -7.96 -34.02
N ASN A 584 -6.97 -9.27 -33.77
CA ASN A 584 -7.73 -10.28 -34.50
C ASN A 584 -7.98 -11.55 -33.66
N TYR A 585 -9.26 -11.92 -33.54
CA TYR A 585 -9.71 -13.21 -32.98
C TYR A 585 -10.33 -14.15 -34.01
N ARG A 586 -10.55 -13.69 -35.24
CA ARG A 586 -11.04 -14.54 -36.33
C ARG A 586 -9.86 -15.27 -36.97
N PHE A 587 -9.71 -16.54 -36.60
CA PHE A 587 -9.02 -17.56 -37.38
C PHE A 587 -9.84 -18.84 -37.39
#